data_AF-A0A948M717-F1
#
_entry.id   AF-A0A948M717-F1
#
_cell.length_a   1.000
_cell.length_b   1.000
_cell.length_c   1.000
_cell.angle_alpha   90.00
_cell.angle_beta   90.00
_cell.angle_gamma   90.00
#
_symmetry.space_group_name_H-M   'P 1'
#
loop_
_entity.id
_entity.type
_entity.pdbx_description
1 polymer ?
#
loop_
_entity_poly.entity_id
_entity_poly.type
_entity_poly.pdbx_seq_one_letter_code
_entity_poly.pdbx_strand_id
1 'polypeptide(L)'
;FLNLLYQRLMETDFVKTTTLKKYFENNPKAKKRNIKRLAAGSWIYGEFGKWIGNPHKVKAWEWLAAARKEIKKLEDEGKVIPDLAWKQMYILEGSDWFWWYGDNEASFDYLYRMHLENFYKLIGKAVPEYLHHPLVA
;
A
#
# COMPACT_ATOMS: atom_id res chain seq x y z
N PHE A 1 -29.26 8.74 -1.18
CA PHE A 1 -28.84 8.17 -2.48
C PHE A 1 -28.72 6.64 -2.42
N LEU A 2 -27.73 6.06 -1.74
CA LEU A 2 -27.48 4.60 -1.77
C LEU A 2 -28.68 3.73 -1.38
N ASN A 3 -29.43 4.08 -0.33
CA ASN A 3 -30.62 3.33 0.08
C ASN A 3 -31.68 3.26 -1.03
N LEU A 4 -31.96 4.39 -1.68
CA LEU A 4 -32.91 4.46 -2.77
C LEU A 4 -32.40 3.67 -4.00
N LEU A 5 -31.11 3.78 -4.32
CA LEU A 5 -30.49 3.02 -5.40
C LEU A 5 -30.64 1.51 -5.17
N TYR A 6 -30.29 1.03 -3.98
CA TYR A 6 -30.39 -0.40 -3.66
C TYR A 6 -31.83 -0.89 -3.61
N GLN A 7 -32.76 -0.08 -3.10
CA GLN A 7 -34.18 -0.42 -3.14
C GLN A 7 -34.66 -0.62 -4.58
N ARG A 8 -34.40 0.33 -5.48
CA ARG A 8 -34.83 0.24 -6.89
C ARG A 8 -34.16 -0.92 -7.63
N LEU A 9 -32.92 -1.26 -7.29
CA LEU A 9 -32.21 -2.42 -7.86
C LEU A 9 -32.78 -3.76 -7.36
N MET A 10 -33.42 -3.81 -6.18
CA MET A 10 -34.08 -5.02 -5.69
C MET A 10 -35.50 -5.19 -6.22
N GLU A 11 -36.19 -4.09 -6.50
CA GLU A 11 -37.58 -4.09 -7.02
C GLU A 11 -37.66 -4.36 -8.51
N THR A 12 -36.54 -4.22 -9.24
CA THR A 12 -36.51 -4.42 -10.69
C THR A 12 -36.27 -5.89 -11.07
N ASP A 13 -36.86 -6.33 -12.19
CA ASP A 13 -36.74 -7.69 -12.72
C ASP A 13 -35.55 -7.88 -13.69
N PHE A 14 -35.05 -6.79 -14.28
CA PHE A 14 -33.97 -6.84 -15.28
C PHE A 14 -32.56 -6.76 -14.69
N VAL A 15 -32.39 -6.48 -13.38
CA VAL A 15 -31.10 -6.51 -12.69
C VAL A 15 -31.16 -7.42 -11.47
N LYS A 16 -30.20 -8.32 -11.35
CA LYS A 16 -30.05 -9.19 -10.17
C LYS A 16 -28.80 -8.83 -9.39
N THR A 17 -28.97 -8.22 -8.22
CA THR A 17 -27.86 -7.93 -7.31
C THR A 17 -27.30 -9.21 -6.70
N THR A 18 -25.97 -9.35 -6.64
CA THR A 18 -25.29 -10.51 -6.07
C THR A 18 -23.92 -10.14 -5.56
N THR A 19 -23.34 -10.96 -4.69
CA THR A 19 -21.91 -10.88 -4.35
C THR A 19 -21.07 -11.60 -5.41
N LEU A 20 -19.76 -11.29 -5.46
CA LEU A 20 -18.81 -12.00 -6.32
C LEU A 20 -18.77 -13.51 -6.03
N LYS A 21 -18.79 -13.89 -4.75
CA LYS A 21 -18.81 -15.31 -4.33
C LYS A 21 -19.99 -16.06 -4.95
N LYS A 22 -21.22 -15.54 -4.75
CA LYS A 22 -22.45 -16.15 -5.27
C LYS A 22 -22.51 -16.12 -6.79
N TYR A 23 -21.95 -15.08 -7.43
CA TYR A 23 -21.83 -15.04 -8.88
C TYR A 23 -20.97 -16.19 -9.40
N PHE A 24 -19.78 -16.42 -8.82
CA PHE A 24 -18.88 -17.49 -9.26
C PHE A 24 -19.38 -18.90 -8.91
N GLU A 25 -20.15 -19.07 -7.84
CA GLU A 25 -20.85 -20.34 -7.52
C GLU A 25 -21.90 -20.68 -8.58
N ASN A 26 -22.70 -19.69 -8.99
CA ASN A 26 -23.75 -19.88 -10.00
C ASN A 26 -23.24 -19.86 -11.45
N ASN A 27 -22.03 -19.35 -11.69
CA ASN A 27 -21.43 -19.23 -13.02
C ASN A 27 -20.05 -19.90 -13.08
N PRO A 28 -19.96 -21.25 -12.96
CA PRO A 28 -18.69 -21.95 -12.94
C PRO A 28 -17.87 -21.77 -14.23
N LYS A 29 -18.53 -21.48 -15.37
CA LYS A 29 -17.86 -21.15 -16.63
C LYS A 29 -17.07 -19.84 -16.56
N ALA A 30 -17.47 -18.88 -15.72
CA ALA A 30 -16.73 -17.63 -15.53
C ALA A 30 -15.35 -17.88 -14.90
N LYS A 31 -15.20 -18.92 -14.06
CA LYS A 31 -13.90 -19.33 -13.50
C LYS A 31 -12.93 -19.89 -14.55
N LYS A 32 -13.46 -20.32 -15.71
CA LYS A 32 -12.67 -20.90 -16.80
C LYS A 32 -12.18 -19.85 -17.81
N ARG A 33 -12.55 -18.58 -17.63
CA ARG A 33 -12.14 -17.50 -18.53
C ARG A 33 -10.66 -17.20 -18.29
N ASN A 34 -9.83 -17.41 -19.31
CA ASN A 34 -8.39 -17.20 -19.21
C ASN A 34 -8.02 -15.78 -19.66
N ILE A 35 -7.45 -14.99 -18.76
CA ILE A 35 -6.83 -13.70 -19.09
C ILE A 35 -5.39 -13.99 -19.52
N LYS A 36 -5.14 -13.98 -20.82
CA LYS A 36 -3.81 -14.32 -21.37
C LYS A 36 -2.71 -13.35 -20.94
N ARG A 37 -3.06 -12.08 -20.74
CA ARG A 37 -2.16 -11.00 -20.32
C ARG A 37 -2.94 -9.96 -19.57
N LEU A 38 -2.41 -9.50 -18.44
CA LEU A 38 -2.87 -8.32 -17.72
C LEU A 38 -1.77 -7.26 -17.85
N ALA A 39 -2.14 -6.06 -18.31
CA ALA A 39 -1.21 -4.94 -18.34
C ALA A 39 -0.95 -4.42 -16.92
N ALA A 40 0.28 -4.00 -16.64
CA ALA A 40 0.58 -3.29 -15.40
C ALA A 40 -0.02 -1.88 -15.46
N GLY A 41 -0.63 -1.46 -14.36
CA GLY A 41 -1.24 -0.14 -14.21
C GLY A 41 -2.15 -0.09 -13.00
N SER A 42 -2.76 1.07 -12.78
CA SER A 42 -3.78 1.26 -11.77
C SER A 42 -5.09 1.75 -12.39
N TRP A 43 -6.16 1.75 -11.59
CA TRP A 43 -7.43 2.39 -11.97
C TRP A 43 -7.33 3.91 -12.17
N ILE A 44 -6.21 4.53 -11.77
CA ILE A 44 -5.92 5.95 -11.97
C ILE A 44 -5.02 6.07 -13.18
N TYR A 45 -5.57 6.64 -14.25
CA TYR A 45 -4.89 6.91 -15.53
C TYR A 45 -4.25 5.68 -16.22
N GLY A 46 -4.47 4.46 -15.72
CA GLY A 46 -3.86 3.25 -16.29
C GLY A 46 -2.37 3.10 -15.97
N GLU A 47 -1.84 3.86 -15.01
CA GLU A 47 -0.40 3.94 -14.71
C GLU A 47 -0.13 4.07 -13.20
N PHE A 48 1.13 4.28 -12.79
CA PHE A 48 1.55 4.32 -11.38
C PHE A 48 1.97 5.70 -10.89
N GLY A 49 1.87 6.75 -11.71
CA GLY A 49 2.30 8.12 -11.41
C GLY A 49 1.76 8.69 -10.09
N LYS A 50 0.62 8.17 -9.60
CA LYS A 50 0.12 8.57 -8.29
C LYS A 50 1.01 8.12 -7.11
N TRP A 51 1.79 7.05 -7.25
CA TRP A 51 2.67 6.51 -6.20
C TRP A 51 4.17 6.60 -6.53
N ILE A 52 4.56 6.91 -7.77
CA ILE A 52 5.97 7.00 -8.18
C ILE A 52 6.17 8.10 -9.23
N GLY A 53 7.38 8.65 -9.32
CA GLY A 53 7.77 9.64 -10.35
C GLY A 53 8.08 11.03 -9.80
N ASN A 54 7.41 11.45 -8.73
CA ASN A 54 7.81 12.65 -7.98
C ASN A 54 9.12 12.38 -7.20
N PRO A 55 10.12 13.27 -7.21
CA PRO A 55 11.39 13.07 -6.50
C PRO A 55 11.26 12.73 -5.02
N HIS A 56 10.31 13.34 -4.31
CA HIS A 56 10.04 13.05 -2.89
C HIS A 56 9.48 11.65 -2.71
N LYS A 57 8.57 11.20 -3.60
CA LYS A 57 8.03 9.82 -3.59
C LYS A 57 9.14 8.81 -3.86
N VAL A 58 10.00 9.08 -4.84
CA VAL A 58 11.15 8.23 -5.15
C VAL A 58 12.06 8.12 -3.93
N LYS A 59 12.31 9.24 -3.22
CA LYS A 59 13.15 9.21 -2.02
C LYS A 59 12.52 8.42 -0.88
N ALA A 60 11.21 8.55 -0.66
CA ALA A 60 10.48 7.74 0.31
C ALA A 60 10.56 6.22 -0.03
N TRP A 61 10.54 5.86 -1.32
CA TRP A 61 10.69 4.46 -1.77
C TRP A 61 12.12 3.95 -1.50
N GLU A 62 13.14 4.78 -1.71
CA GLU A 62 14.52 4.43 -1.35
C GLU A 62 14.67 4.15 0.14
N TRP A 63 14.02 4.96 1.00
CA TRP A 63 14.03 4.75 2.45
C TRP A 63 13.33 3.46 2.86
N LEU A 64 12.17 3.14 2.27
CA LEU A 64 11.49 1.87 2.49
C LEU A 64 12.36 0.68 2.05
N ALA A 65 12.97 0.78 0.88
CA ALA A 65 13.85 -0.27 0.35
C ALA A 65 15.08 -0.49 1.26
N ALA A 66 15.64 0.58 1.82
CA ALA A 66 16.72 0.48 2.81
C ALA A 66 16.25 -0.24 4.08
N ALA A 67 15.12 0.18 4.67
CA ALA A 67 14.53 -0.48 5.83
C ALA A 67 14.25 -1.97 5.58
N ARG A 68 13.69 -2.33 4.41
CA ARG A 68 13.40 -3.71 4.03
C ARG A 68 14.66 -4.56 3.88
N LYS A 69 15.77 -3.98 3.40
CA LYS A 69 17.07 -4.67 3.36
C LYS A 69 17.60 -4.95 4.77
N GLU A 70 17.41 -4.03 5.71
CA GLU A 70 17.87 -4.21 7.08
C GLU A 70 17.15 -5.35 7.80
N ILE A 71 15.82 -5.46 7.68
CA ILE A 71 15.09 -6.60 8.26
C ILE A 71 15.48 -7.92 7.60
N LYS A 72 15.62 -7.92 6.26
CA LYS A 72 16.03 -9.12 5.52
C LYS A 72 17.42 -9.61 5.93
N LYS A 73 18.36 -8.69 6.18
CA LYS A 73 19.69 -9.01 6.69
C LYS A 73 19.62 -9.68 8.07
N LEU A 74 18.74 -9.19 8.95
CA LEU A 74 18.56 -9.81 10.27
C LEU A 74 17.94 -11.21 10.16
N GLU A 75 16.99 -11.41 9.24
CA GLU A 75 16.46 -12.75 8.92
C GLU A 75 17.57 -13.70 8.45
N ASP A 76 18.43 -13.24 7.53
CA ASP A 76 19.54 -14.04 6.99
C ASP A 76 20.62 -14.37 8.02
N GLU A 77 20.81 -13.49 9.01
CA GLU A 77 21.67 -13.72 10.18
C GLU A 77 21.02 -14.65 11.23
N GLY A 78 19.78 -15.12 11.01
CA GLY A 78 19.04 -15.97 11.95
C GLY A 78 18.61 -15.24 13.22
N LYS A 79 18.55 -13.91 13.20
CA LYS A 79 18.13 -13.11 14.36
C LYS A 79 16.62 -13.15 14.52
N VAL A 80 16.18 -13.27 15.76
CA VAL A 80 14.76 -13.15 16.10
C VAL A 80 14.34 -11.69 15.97
N ILE A 81 13.45 -11.41 15.03
CA ILE A 81 12.89 -10.07 14.81
C ILE A 81 11.59 -9.95 15.59
N PRO A 82 11.40 -8.90 16.39
CA PRO A 82 10.14 -8.70 17.12
C PRO A 82 8.94 -8.58 16.17
N ASP A 83 7.80 -9.18 16.52
CA ASP A 83 6.54 -9.03 15.77
C ASP A 83 6.16 -7.56 15.54
N LEU A 84 6.51 -6.70 16.50
CA LEU A 84 6.26 -5.27 16.39
C LEU A 84 7.08 -4.61 15.28
N ALA A 85 8.29 -5.09 14.97
CA ALA A 85 9.08 -4.60 13.85
C ALA A 85 8.43 -4.99 12.51
N TRP A 86 7.84 -6.18 12.41
CA TRP A 86 7.06 -6.58 11.23
C TRP A 86 5.80 -5.75 11.07
N LYS A 87 5.04 -5.52 12.14
CA LYS A 87 3.89 -4.60 12.12
C LYS A 87 4.31 -3.21 11.66
N GLN A 88 5.45 -2.72 12.14
CA GLN A 88 5.99 -1.43 11.73
C GLN A 88 6.39 -1.39 10.25
N MET A 89 6.97 -2.47 9.72
CA MET A 89 7.26 -2.61 8.28
C MET A 89 5.97 -2.59 7.44
N TYR A 90 4.91 -3.28 7.87
CA TYR A 90 3.63 -3.27 7.14
C TYR A 90 2.95 -1.89 7.15
N ILE A 91 3.12 -1.12 8.23
CA ILE A 91 2.71 0.28 8.25
C ILE A 91 3.49 1.07 7.19
N LEU A 92 4.80 0.90 7.11
CA LEU A 92 5.67 1.59 6.14
C LEU A 92 5.39 1.21 4.68
N GLU A 93 4.90 0.00 4.42
CA GLU A 93 4.49 -0.46 3.08
C GLU A 93 3.11 0.07 2.65
N GLY A 94 2.43 0.86 3.50
CA GLY A 94 1.16 1.50 3.19
C GLY A 94 1.25 2.44 1.99
N SER A 95 0.37 2.26 1.00
CA SER A 95 0.42 3.02 -0.25
C SER A 95 0.14 4.52 -0.06
N ASP A 96 -0.56 4.88 1.01
CA ASP A 96 -0.96 6.26 1.34
C ASP A 96 0.25 7.18 1.49
N TRP A 97 1.37 6.69 2.03
CA TRP A 97 2.61 7.48 2.11
C TRP A 97 2.99 8.04 0.74
N PHE A 98 3.04 7.16 -0.25
CA PHE A 98 3.43 7.49 -1.63
C PHE A 98 2.32 8.22 -2.41
N TRP A 99 1.09 8.14 -1.93
CA TRP A 99 -0.03 8.90 -2.49
C TRP A 99 0.09 10.39 -2.17
N TRP A 100 0.47 10.73 -0.93
CA TRP A 100 0.48 12.10 -0.40
C TRP A 100 1.84 12.81 -0.47
N TYR A 101 2.95 12.07 -0.56
CA TYR A 101 4.28 12.67 -0.67
C TYR A 101 4.37 13.62 -1.88
N GLY A 102 4.67 14.89 -1.64
CA GLY A 102 4.79 15.92 -2.70
C GLY A 102 3.49 16.63 -3.09
N ASP A 103 2.35 16.30 -2.46
CA ASP A 103 1.05 16.96 -2.68
C ASP A 103 0.68 17.94 -1.52
N ASN A 104 1.69 18.56 -0.87
CA ASN A 104 1.59 19.57 0.21
C ASN A 104 1.08 19.12 1.60
N GLU A 105 1.20 17.85 1.97
CA GLU A 105 0.89 17.40 3.34
C GLU A 105 2.16 17.17 4.18
N ALA A 106 2.68 18.24 4.81
CA ALA A 106 3.84 18.17 5.70
C ALA A 106 3.66 17.18 6.88
N SER A 107 2.41 16.95 7.31
CA SER A 107 2.04 15.94 8.30
C SER A 107 2.45 14.53 7.89
N PHE A 108 2.27 14.16 6.61
CA PHE A 108 2.59 12.82 6.12
C PHE A 108 4.10 12.56 6.11
N ASP A 109 4.92 13.56 5.78
CA ASP A 109 6.37 13.41 5.83
C ASP A 109 6.86 13.14 7.26
N TYR A 110 6.39 13.93 8.22
CA TYR A 110 6.74 13.73 9.62
C TYR A 110 6.33 12.34 10.12
N LEU A 111 5.09 11.93 9.85
CA LEU A 111 4.57 10.64 10.29
C LEU A 111 5.35 9.47 9.66
N TYR A 112 5.67 9.57 8.37
CA TYR A 112 6.42 8.52 7.68
C TYR A 112 7.85 8.39 8.23
N ARG A 113 8.55 9.52 8.43
CA ARG A 113 9.87 9.52 9.07
C ARG A 113 9.82 8.94 10.47
N MET A 114 8.85 9.34 11.30
CA MET A 114 8.64 8.79 12.64
C MET A 114 8.44 7.27 12.62
N HIS A 115 7.67 6.74 11.66
CA HIS A 115 7.51 5.30 11.50
C HIS A 115 8.81 4.59 11.08
N LEU A 116 9.63 5.21 10.21
CA LEU A 116 10.95 4.70 9.84
C LEU A 116 11.89 4.69 11.06
N GLU A 117 11.95 5.78 11.83
CA GLU A 117 12.76 5.84 13.04
C GLU A 117 12.37 4.74 14.04
N ASN A 118 11.06 4.54 14.26
CA ASN A 118 10.56 3.50 15.14
C ASN A 118 10.93 2.11 14.62
N PHE A 119 10.86 1.87 13.32
CA PHE A 119 11.33 0.62 12.73
C PHE A 119 12.81 0.36 13.06
N TYR A 120 13.70 1.34 12.85
CA TYR A 120 15.12 1.21 13.15
C TYR A 120 15.37 0.93 14.64
N LYS A 121 14.66 1.62 15.54
CA LYS A 121 14.72 1.38 16.99
C LYS A 121 14.27 -0.04 17.35
N LEU A 122 13.17 -0.53 16.75
CA LEU A 122 12.63 -1.87 17.01
C LEU A 122 13.56 -3.00 16.56
N ILE A 123 14.34 -2.79 15.51
CA ILE A 123 15.35 -3.75 15.05
C ILE A 123 16.73 -3.55 15.70
N GLY A 124 16.85 -2.64 16.68
CA GLY A 124 18.08 -2.38 17.41
C GLY A 124 19.18 -1.72 16.58
N LYS A 125 18.82 -0.96 15.54
CA LYS A 125 19.77 -0.23 14.68
C LYS A 125 19.71 1.28 14.92
N ALA A 126 20.83 1.95 14.67
CA ALA A 126 20.87 3.41 14.67
C ALA A 126 19.91 3.96 13.62
N VAL A 127 19.18 5.01 13.99
CA VAL A 127 18.32 5.75 13.08
C VAL A 127 19.20 6.48 12.06
N PRO A 128 18.96 6.31 10.74
CA PRO A 128 19.71 7.07 9.75
C PRO A 128 19.47 8.58 9.85
N GLU A 129 20.55 9.37 9.80
CA GLU A 129 20.51 10.84 9.97
C GLU A 129 19.53 11.54 9.02
N TYR A 130 19.41 11.04 7.79
CA TYR A 130 18.51 11.62 6.79
C TYR A 130 17.04 11.60 7.20
N LEU A 131 16.64 10.80 8.20
CA LEU A 131 15.27 10.77 8.72
C LEU A 131 14.95 11.95 9.65
N HIS A 132 15.96 12.69 10.09
CA HIS A 132 15.77 13.89 10.89
C HIS A 132 15.50 15.14 10.04
N HIS A 133 15.65 15.03 8.72
CA HIS A 133 15.38 16.11 7.78
C HIS A 133 14.14 15.78 6.93
N PRO A 134 13.19 16.72 6.80
CA PRO A 134 11.99 16.50 6.00
C PRO A 134 12.32 16.42 4.51
N LEU A 135 11.56 15.61 3.76
CA LEU A 135 11.69 15.57 2.30
C LEU A 135 11.02 16.75 1.62
N VAL A 136 9.94 17.25 2.21
CA VAL A 136 9.15 18.40 1.74
C VAL A 136 9.52 19.60 2.59
N ALA A 137 9.81 20.74 1.94
CA ALA A 137 10.09 22.01 2.59
C ALA A 137 8.81 22.66 3.11
#